data_AF-A0A3C0TW83-F1
#
_entry.id   AF-A0A3C0TW83-F1
#
_cell.length_a   1.000
_cell.length_b   1.000
_cell.length_c   1.000
_cell.angle_alpha   90.00
_cell.angle_beta   90.00
_cell.angle_gamma   90.00
#
_symmetry.space_group_name_H-M   'P 1'
#
loop_
_entity.id
_entity.type
_entity.pdbx_description
1 polymer ?
#
loop_
_entity_poly.entity_id
_entity_poly.type
_entity_poly.pdbx_seq_one_letter_code
_entity_poly.pdbx_strand_id
1 'polypeptide(L)'
;MDISKLLTFSIQNGASDLHLSGGSPPILRIDGELRRVKGDRLTGEAIRDMIYVLMSETQRAAFEAELDVDFSLAFGASGDRFRVNAFNTKDGAAAVFRAIPSVIKSLGELGAPQSFARLAELDRGLVLVTGPTGSGKSTTLAAM
;
A
#
# COMPACT_ATOMS: atom_id res chain seq x y z
N MET A 1 -11.45 -5.26 -16.21
CA MET A 1 -10.79 -4.05 -15.67
C MET A 1 -9.32 -4.43 -15.43
N ASP A 2 -8.36 -3.60 -15.83
CA ASP A 2 -6.93 -3.92 -15.76
C ASP A 2 -6.33 -3.36 -14.45
N ILE A 3 -5.63 -4.20 -13.70
CA ILE A 3 -5.00 -3.84 -12.43
C ILE A 3 -3.98 -2.71 -12.60
N SER A 4 -3.26 -2.68 -13.72
CA SER A 4 -2.26 -1.64 -13.99
C SER A 4 -2.91 -0.26 -14.05
N LYS A 5 -4.09 -0.16 -14.69
CA LYS A 5 -4.84 1.10 -14.76
C LYS A 5 -5.34 1.56 -13.39
N LEU A 6 -5.75 0.62 -12.53
CA LEU A 6 -6.17 0.93 -11.17
C LEU A 6 -5.01 1.42 -10.31
N LEU A 7 -3.83 0.79 -10.42
CA LEU A 7 -2.62 1.24 -9.72
C LEU A 7 -2.19 2.63 -10.18
N THR A 8 -2.14 2.88 -11.49
CA THR A 8 -1.85 4.21 -12.05
C THR A 8 -2.86 5.24 -11.56
N PHE A 9 -4.16 4.93 -11.59
CA PHE A 9 -5.20 5.83 -11.12
C PHE A 9 -5.06 6.15 -9.62
N SER A 10 -4.68 5.15 -8.80
CA SER A 10 -4.43 5.33 -7.37
C SER A 10 -3.29 6.32 -7.11
N ILE A 11 -2.18 6.18 -7.84
CA ILE A 11 -1.02 7.09 -7.75
C ILE A 11 -1.41 8.51 -8.16
N GLN A 12 -2.09 8.67 -9.31
CA GLN A 12 -2.49 9.98 -9.83
C GLN A 12 -3.43 10.74 -8.90
N ASN A 13 -4.20 10.03 -8.07
CA ASN A 13 -5.11 10.63 -7.10
C ASN A 13 -4.51 10.72 -5.68
N GLY A 14 -3.22 10.40 -5.51
CA GLY A 14 -2.55 10.46 -4.20
C GLY A 14 -3.14 9.51 -3.16
N ALA A 15 -3.70 8.38 -3.57
CA ALA A 15 -4.30 7.42 -2.66
C ALA A 15 -3.24 6.70 -1.81
N SER A 16 -3.50 6.59 -0.50
CA SER A 16 -2.64 5.81 0.41
C SER A 16 -2.84 4.31 0.24
N ASP A 17 -4.07 3.88 -0.06
CA ASP A 17 -4.44 2.49 -0.24
C ASP A 17 -5.43 2.33 -1.41
N LEU A 18 -5.29 1.27 -2.19
CA LEU A 18 -6.30 0.73 -3.10
C LEU A 18 -6.83 -0.58 -2.52
N HIS A 19 -8.14 -0.66 -2.35
CA HIS A 19 -8.85 -1.83 -1.84
C HIS A 19 -9.68 -2.48 -2.96
N LEU A 20 -9.48 -3.78 -3.15
CA LEU A 20 -10.27 -4.63 -4.04
C LEU A 20 -10.99 -5.68 -3.20
N SER A 21 -12.30 -5.77 -3.33
CA SER A 21 -13.11 -6.76 -2.59
C SER A 21 -14.33 -7.16 -3.41
N GLY A 22 -14.65 -8.46 -3.40
CA GLY A 22 -15.79 -9.03 -4.08
C GLY A 22 -17.10 -8.32 -3.72
N GLY A 23 -17.96 -8.10 -4.70
CA GLY A 23 -19.24 -7.41 -4.51
C GLY A 23 -19.11 -5.90 -4.30
N SER A 24 -17.93 -5.30 -4.48
CA SER A 24 -17.72 -3.85 -4.39
C SER A 24 -16.96 -3.32 -5.61
N PRO A 25 -17.19 -2.06 -6.03
CA PRO A 25 -16.27 -1.41 -6.95
C PRO A 25 -14.90 -1.20 -6.27
N PRO A 26 -13.82 -0.93 -7.02
CA PRO A 26 -12.54 -0.54 -6.43
C PRO A 26 -12.71 0.66 -5.49
N ILE A 27 -11.98 0.66 -4.37
CA ILE A 27 -12.06 1.73 -3.36
C ILE A 27 -10.66 2.28 -3.11
N LEU A 28 -10.52 3.61 -3.18
CA LEU A 28 -9.30 4.31 -2.80
C LEU A 28 -9.44 4.85 -1.38
N ARG A 29 -8.34 4.86 -0.63
CA ARG A 29 -8.21 5.68 0.57
C ARG A 29 -7.44 6.95 0.21
N ILE A 30 -8.08 8.11 0.34
CA ILE A 30 -7.47 9.43 0.09
C ILE A 30 -7.70 10.26 1.33
N ASP A 31 -6.63 10.79 1.93
CA ASP A 31 -6.68 11.59 3.17
C ASP A 31 -7.46 10.91 4.31
N GLY A 32 -7.35 9.58 4.39
CA GLY A 32 -8.03 8.74 5.39
C GLY A 32 -9.45 8.31 5.01
N GLU A 33 -10.08 8.96 4.04
CA GLU A 33 -11.44 8.67 3.59
C GLU A 33 -11.48 7.60 2.49
N LEU A 34 -12.48 6.70 2.56
CA LEU A 34 -12.73 5.69 1.55
C LEU A 34 -13.62 6.24 0.43
N ARG A 35 -13.11 6.25 -0.81
CA ARG A 35 -13.79 6.74 -2.00
C ARG A 35 -13.91 5.63 -3.04
N ARG A 36 -15.14 5.34 -3.46
CA ARG A 36 -15.41 4.33 -4.50
C ARG A 36 -15.04 4.89 -5.88
N VAL A 37 -14.25 4.14 -6.62
CA VAL A 37 -13.97 4.42 -8.04
C VAL A 37 -15.23 4.09 -8.84
N LYS A 38 -15.63 4.98 -9.75
CA LYS A 38 -16.78 4.75 -10.63
C LYS A 38 -16.50 3.54 -11.53
N GLY A 39 -17.35 2.52 -11.47
CA GLY A 39 -17.22 1.31 -12.26
C GLY A 39 -18.09 0.18 -11.71
N ASP A 40 -18.00 -0.97 -12.38
CA ASP A 40 -18.74 -2.15 -11.98
C ASP A 40 -18.19 -2.78 -10.70
N ARG A 41 -19.06 -3.53 -10.03
CA ARG A 41 -18.68 -4.31 -8.84
C ARG A 41 -17.77 -5.44 -9.29
N LEU A 42 -16.67 -5.64 -8.57
CA LEU A 42 -15.73 -6.71 -8.85
C LEU A 42 -16.25 -8.03 -8.29
N THR A 43 -16.01 -9.12 -9.01
CA THR A 43 -16.18 -10.48 -8.49
C THR A 43 -14.87 -10.97 -7.88
N GLY A 44 -14.93 -11.91 -6.93
CA GLY A 44 -13.71 -12.54 -6.39
C GLY A 44 -12.83 -13.17 -7.48
N GLU A 45 -13.42 -13.75 -8.54
CA GLU A 45 -12.70 -14.30 -9.68
C GLU A 45 -11.91 -13.22 -10.44
N ALA A 46 -12.58 -12.15 -10.87
CA ALA A 46 -11.90 -11.01 -11.50
C ALA A 46 -10.78 -10.41 -10.63
N ILE A 47 -10.93 -10.38 -9.30
CA ILE A 47 -9.87 -9.92 -8.39
C ILE A 47 -8.70 -10.90 -8.37
N ARG A 48 -8.97 -12.21 -8.30
CA ARG A 48 -7.94 -13.26 -8.38
C ARG A 48 -7.13 -13.14 -9.66
N ASP A 49 -7.80 -12.97 -10.81
CA ASP A 49 -7.11 -12.79 -12.09
C ASP A 49 -6.20 -11.56 -12.07
N MET A 50 -6.70 -10.44 -11.52
CA MET A 50 -5.92 -9.20 -11.39
C MET A 50 -4.68 -9.36 -10.50
N ILE A 51 -4.80 -10.01 -9.34
CA ILE A 51 -3.66 -10.15 -8.41
C ILE A 51 -2.67 -11.23 -8.88
N TYR A 52 -3.13 -12.26 -9.60
CA TYR A 52 -2.24 -13.34 -10.07
C TYR A 52 -1.24 -12.83 -11.10
N VAL A 53 -1.64 -11.87 -11.93
CA VAL A 53 -0.74 -11.18 -12.87
C VAL A 53 0.44 -10.52 -12.14
N LEU A 54 0.28 -10.15 -10.87
CA LEU A 54 1.30 -9.46 -10.08
C LEU A 54 2.15 -10.41 -9.22
N MET A 55 1.71 -11.65 -9.04
CA MET A 55 2.36 -12.63 -8.17
C MET A 55 3.35 -13.51 -8.93
N SER A 56 4.48 -13.81 -8.29
CA SER A 56 5.35 -14.92 -8.69
C SER A 56 4.70 -16.28 -8.41
N GLU A 57 5.22 -17.35 -9.00
CA GLU A 57 4.72 -18.71 -8.74
C GLU A 57 4.77 -19.08 -7.25
N THR A 58 5.84 -18.72 -6.55
CA THR A 58 5.96 -18.96 -5.11
C THR A 58 4.90 -18.20 -4.31
N GLN A 59 4.59 -16.95 -4.68
CA GLN A 59 3.54 -16.16 -4.03
C GLN A 59 2.15 -16.72 -4.31
N ARG A 60 1.89 -17.19 -5.55
CA ARG A 60 0.63 -17.87 -5.88
C ARG A 60 0.48 -19.15 -5.06
N ALA A 61 1.52 -19.97 -4.96
CA ALA A 61 1.49 -21.19 -4.17
C ALA A 61 1.21 -20.90 -2.67
N ALA A 62 1.84 -19.87 -2.11
CA ALA A 62 1.57 -19.43 -0.73
C ALA A 62 0.13 -18.95 -0.55
N PHE A 63 -0.39 -18.14 -1.49
CA PHE A 63 -1.77 -17.66 -1.45
C PHE A 63 -2.80 -18.80 -1.55
N GLU A 64 -2.56 -19.82 -2.38
CA GLU A 64 -3.46 -20.97 -2.49
C GLU A 64 -3.44 -21.84 -1.23
N ALA A 65 -2.29 -21.98 -0.58
CA ALA A 65 -2.13 -22.79 0.61
C ALA A 65 -2.69 -22.11 1.88
N GLU A 66 -2.37 -20.85 2.06
CA GLU A 66 -2.66 -20.10 3.30
C GLU A 66 -3.87 -19.17 3.16
N LEU A 67 -4.39 -18.98 1.95
CA LEU A 67 -5.46 -18.03 1.63
C LEU A 67 -5.13 -16.57 1.95
N ASP A 68 -3.85 -16.26 2.16
CA ASP A 68 -3.27 -14.94 2.42
C ASP A 68 -1.81 -14.90 1.93
N VAL A 69 -1.36 -13.75 1.41
CA VAL A 69 0.05 -13.49 1.14
C VAL A 69 0.36 -11.98 1.17
N ASP A 70 1.47 -11.63 1.80
CA ASP A 70 2.08 -10.29 1.74
C ASP A 70 3.27 -10.27 0.79
N PHE A 71 3.35 -9.24 -0.06
CA PHE A 71 4.52 -9.00 -0.91
C PHE A 71 4.70 -7.53 -1.24
N SER A 72 5.88 -7.18 -1.77
CA SER A 72 6.16 -5.86 -2.31
C SER A 72 6.11 -5.89 -3.84
N LEU A 73 5.53 -4.86 -4.43
CA LEU A 73 5.40 -4.69 -5.88
C LEU A 73 6.10 -3.39 -6.30
N ALA A 74 7.01 -3.47 -7.26
CA ALA A 74 7.48 -2.30 -8.00
C ALA A 74 6.62 -2.14 -9.26
N PHE A 75 6.18 -0.92 -9.55
CA PHE A 75 5.22 -0.64 -10.62
C PHE A 75 5.61 0.61 -11.41
N GLY A 76 5.50 0.52 -12.73
CA GLY A 76 5.76 1.62 -13.65
C GLY A 76 7.25 2.00 -13.79
N ALA A 77 7.54 2.87 -14.76
CA ALA A 77 8.91 3.35 -15.02
C ALA A 77 9.42 4.31 -13.93
N SER A 78 8.52 4.94 -13.20
CA SER A 78 8.83 5.89 -12.10
C SER A 78 9.31 5.21 -10.82
N GLY A 79 9.25 3.87 -10.75
CA GLY A 79 9.67 3.11 -9.58
C GLY A 79 8.70 3.23 -8.40
N ASP A 80 7.41 3.46 -8.65
CA ASP A 80 6.39 3.46 -7.61
C ASP A 80 6.32 2.08 -6.97
N ARG A 81 6.14 2.04 -5.64
CA ARG A 81 6.13 0.78 -4.90
C ARG A 81 4.84 0.63 -4.12
N PHE A 82 4.39 -0.61 -4.01
CA PHE A 82 3.25 -0.97 -3.19
C PHE A 82 3.63 -2.11 -2.25
N ARG A 83 3.09 -2.05 -1.02
CA ARG A 83 2.95 -3.24 -0.20
C ARG A 83 1.58 -3.83 -0.49
N VAL A 84 1.56 -5.07 -0.97
CA VAL A 84 0.34 -5.77 -1.35
C VAL A 84 0.07 -6.85 -0.32
N ASN A 85 -1.15 -6.85 0.22
CA ASN A 85 -1.70 -7.96 0.97
C ASN A 85 -2.87 -8.52 0.15
N ALA A 86 -2.79 -9.78 -0.25
CA ALA A 86 -3.84 -10.50 -0.97
C ALA A 86 -4.40 -11.60 -0.08
N PHE A 87 -5.71 -11.69 0.05
CA PHE A 87 -6.37 -12.59 1.00
C PHE A 87 -7.76 -13.02 0.51
N ASN A 88 -8.33 -14.07 1.08
CA ASN A 88 -9.70 -14.47 0.81
C ASN A 88 -10.70 -13.92 1.83
N THR A 89 -11.89 -13.59 1.33
CA THR A 89 -13.07 -13.21 2.11
C THR A 89 -14.22 -14.14 1.78
N LYS A 90 -15.36 -13.98 2.46
CA LYS A 90 -16.59 -14.71 2.10
C LYS A 90 -17.05 -14.48 0.66
N ASP A 91 -16.68 -13.34 0.07
CA ASP A 91 -17.07 -12.92 -1.28
C ASP A 91 -15.98 -13.25 -2.32
N GLY A 92 -15.00 -14.08 -1.94
CA GLY A 92 -13.87 -14.52 -2.77
C GLY A 92 -12.58 -13.72 -2.51
N ALA A 93 -11.67 -13.72 -3.48
CA ALA A 93 -10.38 -13.05 -3.37
C ALA A 93 -10.54 -11.53 -3.19
N ALA A 94 -9.65 -10.96 -2.39
CA ALA A 94 -9.54 -9.56 -2.06
C ALA A 94 -8.07 -9.15 -1.99
N ALA A 95 -7.80 -7.86 -2.12
CA ALA A 95 -6.45 -7.35 -1.95
C ALA A 95 -6.45 -5.88 -1.51
N VAL A 96 -5.40 -5.51 -0.77
CA VAL A 96 -5.09 -4.13 -0.41
C VAL A 96 -3.69 -3.80 -0.89
N PHE A 97 -3.58 -2.74 -1.68
CA PHE A 97 -2.34 -2.19 -2.18
C PHE A 97 -2.06 -0.89 -1.45
N ARG A 98 -1.05 -0.85 -0.59
CA ARG A 98 -0.62 0.35 0.10
C ARG A 98 0.54 0.99 -0.64
N ALA A 99 0.37 2.25 -1.06
CA ALA A 99 1.45 3.01 -1.69
C ALA A 99 2.61 3.19 -0.71
N ILE A 100 3.83 2.92 -1.18
CA ILE A 100 5.08 3.19 -0.47
C ILE A 100 5.69 4.42 -1.16
N PRO A 101 5.84 5.55 -0.44
CA PRO A 101 6.46 6.75 -1.02
C PRO A 101 7.84 6.43 -1.62
N SER A 102 8.04 6.82 -2.87
CA SER A 102 9.32 6.69 -3.58
C SER A 102 10.28 7.80 -3.19
N VAL A 103 9.77 9.00 -2.92
CA VAL A 103 10.53 10.15 -2.44
C VAL A 103 10.49 10.19 -0.91
N ILE A 104 11.65 10.03 -0.29
CA ILE A 104 11.83 10.27 1.14
C ILE A 104 11.87 11.79 1.35
N LYS A 105 10.90 12.31 2.11
CA LYS A 105 10.89 13.72 2.50
C LYS A 105 11.95 13.95 3.57
N SER A 106 12.63 15.08 3.50
CA SER A 106 13.49 15.56 4.58
C SER A 106 12.68 15.95 5.82
N LEU A 107 13.32 15.96 6.99
CA LEU A 107 12.69 16.44 8.23
C LEU A 107 12.13 17.87 8.09
N GLY A 108 12.80 18.73 7.31
CA GLY A 108 12.32 20.09 7.04
C GLY A 108 11.02 20.12 6.23
N GLU A 109 10.91 19.30 5.19
CA GLU A 109 9.68 19.18 4.38
C GLU A 109 8.52 18.55 5.16
N LEU A 110 8.80 17.76 6.19
CA LEU A 110 7.80 17.24 7.13
C LEU A 110 7.36 18.26 8.18
N GLY A 111 8.00 19.43 8.25
CA GLY A 111 7.81 20.39 9.35
C GLY A 111 8.25 19.83 10.70
N ALA A 112 9.14 18.83 10.71
CA ALA A 112 9.61 18.20 11.93
C ALA A 112 10.54 19.15 12.69
N PRO A 113 10.49 19.17 14.04
CA PRO A 113 11.42 19.96 14.83
C PRO A 113 12.87 19.56 14.59
N GLN A 114 13.80 20.53 14.64
CA GLN A 114 15.24 20.27 14.47
C GLN A 114 15.82 19.31 15.53
N SER A 115 15.13 19.10 16.65
CA SER A 115 15.51 18.07 17.63
C SER A 115 15.45 16.65 17.07
N PHE A 116 14.67 16.39 16.02
CA PHE A 116 14.58 15.05 15.41
C PHE A 116 15.86 14.68 14.68
N ALA A 117 16.52 15.64 14.00
CA ALA A 117 17.82 15.40 13.37
C ALA A 117 18.88 14.97 14.40
N ARG A 118 18.88 15.61 15.57
CA ARG A 118 19.77 15.25 16.69
C ARG A 118 19.54 13.83 17.22
N LEU A 119 18.33 13.29 17.09
CA LEU A 119 18.04 11.90 17.47
C LEU A 119 18.65 10.90 16.49
N ALA A 120 18.77 11.26 15.21
CA ALA A 120 19.41 10.43 14.18
C ALA A 120 20.95 10.37 14.32
N GLU A 121 21.54 11.38 14.97
CA GLU A 121 22.99 11.48 15.20
C GLU A 121 23.48 10.78 16.49
N LEU A 122 22.59 10.12 17.24
CA LEU A 122 22.97 9.44 18.48
C LEU A 122 23.83 8.19 18.20
N ASP A 123 25.04 8.13 18.77
CA ASP A 123 25.94 6.96 18.61
C ASP A 123 25.38 5.65 19.19
N ARG A 124 24.46 5.75 20.17
CA ARG A 124 23.85 4.61 20.89
C ARG A 124 22.62 5.03 21.67
N GLY A 125 21.66 4.11 21.80
CA GLY A 125 20.42 4.29 22.54
C GLY A 125 19.24 3.61 21.86
N LEU A 126 18.04 3.87 22.35
CA LEU A 126 16.78 3.42 21.75
C LEU A 126 15.89 4.63 21.48
N VAL A 127 15.53 4.85 20.22
CA VAL A 127 14.57 5.87 19.80
C VAL A 127 13.26 5.18 19.41
N LEU A 128 12.16 5.59 20.04
CA LEU A 128 10.83 5.04 19.77
C LEU A 128 9.97 6.09 19.06
N VAL A 129 9.64 5.83 17.80
CA VAL A 129 8.67 6.65 17.04
C VAL A 129 7.30 5.98 17.13
N THR A 130 6.40 6.58 17.92
CA THR A 130 5.10 5.99 18.27
C THR A 130 3.94 6.80 17.70
N GLY A 131 2.73 6.23 17.74
CA GLY A 131 1.51 6.84 17.20
C GLY A 131 0.57 5.82 16.53
N PRO A 132 -0.70 6.18 16.29
CA PRO A 132 -1.68 5.30 15.67
C PRO A 132 -1.37 4.99 14.20
N THR A 133 -2.06 4.01 13.60
CA THR A 133 -1.92 3.70 12.17
C THR A 133 -2.21 4.93 11.31
N GLY A 134 -1.35 5.19 10.31
CA GLY A 134 -1.49 6.35 9.43
C GLY A 134 -0.92 7.67 9.98
N SER A 135 -0.39 7.71 11.21
CA SER A 135 0.15 8.95 11.82
C SER A 135 1.52 9.41 11.29
N GLY A 136 2.01 8.84 10.18
CA GLY A 136 3.30 9.23 9.59
C GLY A 136 4.56 8.62 10.22
N LYS A 137 4.46 7.67 11.18
CA LYS A 137 5.64 7.07 11.86
C LYS A 137 6.74 6.59 10.91
N SER A 138 6.38 5.78 9.91
CA SER A 138 7.34 5.24 8.94
C SER A 138 7.94 6.33 8.06
N THR A 139 7.19 7.40 7.77
CA THR A 139 7.67 8.56 7.01
C THR A 139 8.68 9.36 7.83
N THR A 140 8.40 9.59 9.12
CA THR A 140 9.35 10.25 10.03
C THR A 140 10.62 9.43 10.22
N LEU A 141 10.48 8.12 10.43
CA LEU A 141 11.63 7.21 10.55
C LEU A 141 12.46 7.15 9.27
N ALA A 142 11.86 7.23 8.09
CA ALA A 142 12.60 7.26 6.84
C ALA A 142 13.36 8.59 6.62
N ALA A 143 12.90 9.68 7.23
CA ALA A 143 13.49 11.00 7.12
C ALA A 143 14.64 11.26 8.10
N MET A 144 14.73 10.45 9.16
CA MET A 144 15.81 10.44 10.15
C MET A 144 16.96 9.56 9.68
#